data_AF-A0A2N5ISX8-F1
#
_entry.id   AF-A0A2N5ISX8-F1
#
_cell.length_a   1.000
_cell.length_b   1.000
_cell.length_c   1.000
_cell.angle_alpha   90.00
_cell.angle_beta   90.00
_cell.angle_gamma   90.00
#
_symmetry.space_group_name_H-M   'P 1'
#
loop_
_entity.id
_entity.type
_entity.pdbx_description
1 polymer ?
#
loop_
_entity_poly.entity_id
_entity_poly.type
_entity_poly.pdbx_seq_one_letter_code
_entity_poly.pdbx_strand_id
1 'polypeptide(L)'
;MKIDIVSVFPEYFEVLNLSLMGKAQSKGLLEITAHNLRDWTHDVHHSVDDTPVGGGAGMVMKPEVWAECLDELLGLPTPNEDDSPDELVFPTSEFADSPVEEALDFSEIHDDATFDDDIEDAENAGEIADIVDGSENKPGDAEATSLPADESETSHVAPVLIFPNPSAPLFTQRDATELSHAEHLLFGCGRYEGYDSRIPDYYRAQGVDVREYSIGDYVLNGGEVAVSVMLEAITRLMPGFMGNPDSIVEESYTGEGALLEHRQYTKPAVWRGLKVPDVLLSGDHGNVDRFRRDEALTRTNEIRPDLIEALDCKALDKADRKTLMALGWEVSAAHPRRLN
;
A
#
# COMPACT_ATOMS: atom_id res chain seq x y z
N MET A 1 -4.87 7.01 15.77
CA MET A 1 -3.75 6.32 15.10
C MET A 1 -2.45 6.81 15.71
N LYS A 2 -1.59 5.90 16.15
CA LYS A 2 -0.21 6.18 16.58
C LYS A 2 0.72 5.97 15.41
N ILE A 3 1.70 6.85 15.24
CA ILE A 3 2.67 6.78 14.15
C ILE A 3 4.05 7.01 14.75
N ASP A 4 4.89 5.98 14.72
CA ASP A 4 6.29 6.08 15.08
C ASP A 4 7.15 6.09 13.82
N ILE A 5 8.16 6.95 13.76
CA ILE A 5 9.06 7.08 12.62
C ILE A 5 10.49 7.03 13.13
N VAL A 6 11.26 6.07 12.66
CA VAL A 6 12.68 5.92 13.00
C VAL A 6 13.51 6.49 11.86
N SER A 7 14.36 7.47 12.17
CA SER A 7 15.25 8.12 11.20
C SER A 7 16.52 8.63 11.89
N VAL A 8 17.59 8.86 11.14
CA VAL A 8 18.76 9.62 11.64
C VAL A 8 18.61 11.14 11.47
N PHE A 9 17.49 11.59 10.91
CA PHE A 9 17.10 13.00 10.72
C PHE A 9 15.64 13.21 11.17
N PRO A 10 15.30 13.00 12.46
CA PRO A 10 13.93 13.16 12.94
C PRO A 10 13.35 14.56 12.69
N GLU A 11 14.20 15.60 12.65
CA GLU A 11 13.80 16.98 12.38
C GLU A 11 13.20 17.16 10.98
N TYR A 12 13.44 16.23 10.04
CA TYR A 12 12.81 16.21 8.73
C TYR A 12 11.28 16.21 8.83
N PHE A 13 10.73 15.60 9.89
CA PHE A 13 9.30 15.44 10.10
C PHE A 13 8.66 16.60 10.85
N GLU A 14 9.39 17.66 11.20
CA GLU A 14 8.80 18.88 11.77
C GLU A 14 7.73 19.49 10.85
N VAL A 15 7.84 19.26 9.53
CA VAL A 15 6.86 19.70 8.53
C VAL A 15 5.46 19.12 8.76
N LEU A 16 5.36 17.96 9.42
CA LEU A 16 4.09 17.29 9.75
C LEU A 16 3.29 18.04 10.83
N ASN A 17 3.89 19.03 11.47
CA ASN A 17 3.18 19.93 12.40
C ASN A 17 2.42 21.06 11.68
N LEU A 18 2.50 21.12 10.35
CA LEU A 18 1.84 22.14 9.54
C LEU A 18 0.46 21.69 9.02
N SER A 19 -0.32 22.64 8.51
CA SER A 19 -1.53 22.39 7.72
C SER A 19 -2.55 21.45 8.39
N LEU A 20 -3.14 20.51 7.65
CA LEU A 20 -4.13 19.55 8.13
C LEU A 20 -3.54 18.53 9.09
N MET A 21 -2.30 18.06 8.85
CA MET A 21 -1.62 17.11 9.71
C MET A 21 -1.44 17.67 11.14
N GLY A 22 -0.90 18.90 11.26
CA GLY A 22 -0.76 19.58 12.56
C GLY A 22 -2.11 19.82 13.26
N LYS A 23 -3.16 20.13 12.50
CA LYS A 23 -4.53 20.24 13.05
C LYS A 23 -5.03 18.89 13.58
N ALA A 24 -4.80 17.80 12.85
CA ALA A 24 -5.20 16.46 13.25
C ALA A 24 -4.51 16.05 14.56
N GLN A 25 -3.21 16.31 14.68
CA GLN A 25 -2.45 16.10 15.92
C GLN A 25 -3.00 16.94 17.08
N SER A 26 -3.24 18.24 16.87
CA SER A 26 -3.77 19.13 17.92
C SER A 26 -5.16 18.73 18.43
N LYS A 27 -5.92 17.98 17.62
CA LYS A 27 -7.24 17.45 17.97
C LYS A 27 -7.18 16.03 18.55
N GLY A 28 -6.00 15.43 18.64
CA GLY A 28 -5.79 14.06 19.10
C GLY A 28 -6.32 13.00 18.14
N LEU A 29 -6.50 13.32 16.84
CA LEU A 29 -6.91 12.33 15.84
C LEU A 29 -5.79 11.32 15.55
N LEU A 30 -4.56 11.81 15.58
CA LEU A 30 -3.36 11.02 15.41
C LEU A 30 -2.22 11.60 16.24
N GLU A 31 -1.23 10.77 16.52
CA GLU A 31 0.02 11.15 17.21
C GLU A 31 1.18 10.68 16.33
N ILE A 32 2.12 11.59 16.03
CA ILE A 32 3.33 11.28 15.27
C ILE A 32 4.54 11.55 16.14
N THR A 33 5.39 10.53 16.28
CA THR A 33 6.66 10.62 17.01
C THR A 33 7.79 10.21 16.10
N ALA A 34 8.76 11.11 15.90
CA ALA A 34 9.99 10.81 15.17
C ALA A 34 11.13 10.55 16.16
N HIS A 35 11.73 9.36 16.07
CA HIS A 35 12.80 8.87 16.92
C HIS A 35 14.13 8.96 16.18
N ASN A 36 15.18 9.42 16.88
CA ASN A 36 16.52 9.40 16.32
C ASN A 36 17.12 8.01 16.50
N LEU A 37 17.37 7.27 15.41
CA LEU A 37 17.98 5.93 15.50
C LEU A 37 19.33 5.94 16.25
N ARG A 38 20.03 7.09 16.25
CA ARG A 38 21.30 7.27 16.97
C ARG A 38 21.15 7.13 18.49
N ASP A 39 19.94 7.24 19.03
CA ASP A 39 19.71 7.10 20.47
C ASP A 39 19.91 5.65 20.97
N TRP A 40 19.89 4.66 20.05
CA TRP A 40 20.20 3.24 20.32
C TRP A 40 21.63 2.84 19.95
N THR A 41 22.56 3.81 19.88
CA THR A 41 23.98 3.53 19.64
C THR A 41 24.78 3.63 20.93
N HIS A 42 25.72 2.70 21.11
CA HIS A 42 26.54 2.62 22.33
C HIS A 42 28.00 3.05 22.12
N ASP A 43 28.40 3.31 20.87
CA ASP A 43 29.74 3.80 20.56
C ASP A 43 29.82 5.33 20.64
N VAL A 44 31.04 5.84 20.87
CA VAL A 44 31.30 7.28 21.04
C VAL A 44 31.01 8.13 19.80
N HIS A 45 30.86 7.52 18.63
CA HIS A 45 30.59 8.21 17.37
C HIS A 45 29.13 8.11 16.94
N HIS A 46 28.29 7.43 17.72
CA HIS A 46 26.89 7.18 17.42
C HIS A 46 26.68 6.60 16.01
N SER A 47 27.42 5.52 15.74
CA SER A 47 27.56 4.91 14.43
C SER A 47 26.40 3.97 14.14
N VAL A 48 25.56 4.33 13.16
CA VAL A 48 24.37 3.54 12.76
C VAL A 48 24.63 2.65 11.55
N ASP A 49 25.83 2.70 10.97
CA ASP A 49 26.17 2.09 9.70
C ASP A 49 27.58 1.48 9.71
N ASP A 50 27.80 0.50 8.84
CA ASP A 50 29.11 -0.14 8.59
C ASP A 50 29.29 -0.45 7.10
N THR A 51 30.51 -0.87 6.74
CA THR A 51 30.84 -1.29 5.37
C THR A 51 30.07 -2.55 4.97
N PRO A 52 29.62 -2.63 3.70
CA PRO A 52 28.90 -3.81 3.21
C PRO A 52 29.78 -5.06 3.17
N VAL A 53 29.23 -6.19 3.63
CA VAL A 53 29.85 -7.51 3.48
C VAL A 53 29.95 -7.86 1.98
N GLY A 54 31.08 -8.43 1.57
CA GLY A 54 31.40 -8.67 0.16
C GLY A 54 32.11 -7.50 -0.54
N GLY A 55 32.25 -6.36 0.15
CA GLY A 55 32.87 -5.15 -0.38
C GLY A 55 31.92 -4.35 -1.26
N GLY A 56 32.39 -3.21 -1.76
CA GLY A 56 31.57 -2.23 -2.48
C GLY A 56 31.81 -0.82 -1.97
N ALA A 57 31.23 0.17 -2.65
CA ALA A 57 31.15 1.53 -2.13
C ALA A 57 29.92 1.67 -1.22
N GLY A 58 29.90 2.71 -0.40
CA GLY A 58 28.76 3.02 0.46
C GLY A 58 28.82 2.34 1.82
N MET A 59 27.74 2.47 2.57
CA MET A 59 27.56 1.97 3.94
C MET A 59 26.17 1.35 4.06
N VAL A 60 26.01 0.37 4.94
CA VAL A 60 24.74 -0.31 5.24
C VAL A 60 24.40 -0.09 6.70
N MET A 61 23.14 0.24 7.00
CA MET A 61 22.73 0.47 8.38
C MET A 61 22.73 -0.83 9.19
N LYS A 62 23.28 -0.76 10.41
CA LYS A 62 23.58 -1.90 11.28
C LYS A 62 22.30 -2.55 11.82
N PRO A 63 22.16 -3.88 11.73
CA PRO A 63 21.00 -4.59 12.25
C PRO A 63 20.88 -4.50 13.76
N GLU A 64 21.97 -4.42 14.52
CA GLU A 64 21.92 -4.39 15.99
C GLU A 64 21.26 -3.10 16.49
N VAL A 65 21.61 -1.95 15.90
CA VAL A 65 21.02 -0.65 16.26
C VAL A 65 19.54 -0.59 15.87
N TRP A 66 19.19 -1.14 14.70
CA TRP A 66 17.79 -1.28 14.29
C TRP A 66 17.02 -2.21 15.22
N ALA A 67 17.60 -3.34 15.62
CA ALA A 67 16.95 -4.33 16.46
C ALA A 67 16.60 -3.76 17.83
N GLU A 68 17.56 -3.13 18.52
CA GLU A 68 17.32 -2.51 19.82
C GLU A 68 16.19 -1.46 19.77
N CYS A 69 16.19 -0.63 18.71
CA CYS A 69 15.17 0.39 18.50
C CYS A 69 13.78 -0.21 18.21
N LEU A 70 13.71 -1.16 17.28
CA LEU A 70 12.45 -1.75 16.84
C LEU A 70 11.86 -2.66 17.91
N ASP A 71 12.68 -3.42 18.65
CA ASP A 71 12.21 -4.26 19.76
C ASP A 71 11.54 -3.41 20.85
N GLU A 72 12.13 -2.27 21.21
CA GLU A 72 11.55 -1.33 22.16
C GLU A 72 10.22 -0.75 21.65
N LEU A 73 10.18 -0.27 20.40
CA LEU A 73 8.99 0.37 19.83
C LEU A 73 7.86 -0.62 19.53
N LEU A 74 8.18 -1.89 19.26
CA LEU A 74 7.23 -2.97 19.06
C LEU A 74 6.83 -3.67 20.37
N GLY A 75 7.51 -3.37 21.48
CA GLY A 75 7.28 -4.01 22.78
C GLY A 75 7.67 -5.51 22.80
N LEU A 76 8.64 -5.89 21.97
CA LEU A 76 9.16 -7.25 21.93
C LEU A 76 10.13 -7.49 23.09
N PRO A 77 10.19 -8.71 23.65
CA PRO A 77 11.15 -9.03 24.69
C PRO A 77 12.56 -8.90 24.14
N THR A 78 13.42 -8.17 24.86
CA THR A 78 14.86 -8.16 24.58
C THR A 78 15.40 -9.58 24.72
N PRO A 79 16.14 -10.12 23.75
CA PRO A 79 16.78 -11.42 23.88
C PRO A 79 17.61 -11.45 25.17
N ASN A 80 17.44 -12.48 26.00
CA ASN A 80 18.28 -12.61 27.20
C ASN A 80 19.72 -12.88 26.76
N GLU A 81 20.72 -12.33 27.46
CA GLU A 81 22.14 -12.64 27.20
C GLU A 81 22.46 -14.15 27.33
N ASP A 82 21.58 -14.92 27.97
CA ASP A 82 21.66 -16.38 28.17
C ASP A 82 20.98 -17.21 27.05
N ASP A 83 20.24 -16.59 26.12
CA ASP A 83 19.70 -17.30 24.95
C ASP A 83 20.84 -17.59 23.98
N SER A 84 21.29 -18.85 23.95
CA SER A 84 22.35 -19.27 23.05
C SER A 84 21.94 -19.02 21.59
N PRO A 85 22.86 -18.51 20.73
CA PRO A 85 22.55 -18.21 19.33
C PRO A 85 22.08 -19.42 18.50
N ASP A 86 22.16 -20.63 19.06
CA ASP A 86 21.74 -21.89 18.43
C ASP A 86 20.21 -22.14 18.46
N GLU A 87 19.41 -21.38 19.23
CA GLU A 87 17.95 -21.58 19.30
C GLU A 87 17.12 -20.71 18.33
N LEU A 88 17.73 -19.67 17.72
CA LEU A 88 17.09 -18.90 16.65
C LEU A 88 17.18 -19.66 15.32
N VAL A 89 16.31 -20.65 15.17
CA VAL A 89 16.13 -21.38 13.91
C VAL A 89 15.43 -20.47 12.89
N PHE A 90 16.21 -19.79 12.05
CA PHE A 90 15.68 -19.17 10.85
C PHE A 90 15.16 -20.29 9.92
N PRO A 91 13.91 -20.24 9.44
CA PRO A 91 13.47 -21.14 8.39
C PRO A 91 14.35 -20.88 7.16
N THR A 92 15.25 -21.80 6.84
CA THR A 92 15.99 -21.77 5.58
C THR A 92 14.98 -21.71 4.45
N SER A 93 15.00 -20.63 3.66
CA SER A 93 14.16 -20.55 2.47
C SER A 93 14.43 -21.78 1.60
N GLU A 94 13.39 -22.53 1.22
CA GLU A 94 13.50 -23.71 0.34
C GLU A 94 13.99 -23.41 -1.09
N PHE A 95 14.53 -22.21 -1.35
CA PHE A 95 14.99 -21.78 -2.67
C PHE A 95 16.52 -21.85 -2.87
N ALA A 96 17.28 -22.26 -1.86
CA ALA A 96 18.74 -22.32 -1.93
C ALA A 96 19.27 -23.75 -2.15
N ASP A 97 18.86 -24.41 -3.23
CA ASP A 97 19.63 -25.47 -3.91
C ASP A 97 18.86 -25.96 -5.15
N SER A 98 18.85 -25.16 -6.20
CA SER A 98 18.64 -25.68 -7.56
C SER A 98 20.00 -25.65 -8.27
N PRO A 99 20.47 -26.78 -8.83
CA PRO A 99 21.72 -26.80 -9.56
C PRO A 99 21.58 -25.92 -10.81
N VAL A 100 22.54 -25.03 -11.01
CA VAL A 100 22.67 -24.22 -12.22
C VAL A 100 23.02 -25.16 -13.37
N GLU A 101 22.02 -25.66 -14.11
CA GLU A 101 22.25 -26.36 -15.36
C GLU A 101 22.57 -25.35 -16.48
N GLU A 102 23.79 -25.50 -16.98
CA GLU A 102 24.37 -25.16 -18.29
C GLU A 102 23.85 -23.92 -19.05
N ALA A 103 24.79 -22.99 -19.24
CA ALA A 103 24.67 -21.87 -20.16
C ALA A 103 24.29 -22.34 -21.58
N LEU A 104 23.13 -21.92 -22.06
CA LEU A 104 22.76 -22.04 -23.46
C LEU A 104 23.47 -20.96 -24.29
N ASP A 105 24.26 -21.45 -25.24
CA ASP A 105 24.97 -20.69 -26.26
C ASP A 105 23.98 -20.01 -27.22
N PHE A 106 24.01 -18.68 -27.31
CA PHE A 106 23.13 -17.85 -28.12
C PHE A 106 23.65 -17.67 -29.56
N SER A 107 24.14 -18.73 -30.18
CA SER A 107 24.43 -18.73 -31.61
C SER A 107 23.74 -19.89 -32.31
N GLU A 108 22.50 -19.66 -32.75
CA GLU A 108 21.87 -20.16 -33.98
C GLU A 108 20.35 -19.99 -33.88
N ILE A 109 19.87 -18.79 -34.23
CA ILE A 109 18.47 -18.62 -34.64
C ILE A 109 18.47 -18.76 -36.15
N HIS A 110 17.85 -19.84 -36.65
CA HIS A 110 17.41 -19.97 -38.04
C HIS A 110 15.91 -20.25 -38.06
N ASP A 111 15.25 -19.59 -39.02
CA ASP A 111 13.86 -19.73 -39.43
C ASP A 111 13.44 -21.21 -39.61
N ASP A 112 12.22 -21.56 -39.19
CA ASP A 112 11.06 -21.74 -40.08
C ASP A 112 10.01 -22.72 -39.49
N ALA A 113 8.76 -22.49 -39.89
CA ALA A 113 7.63 -23.43 -40.00
C ALA A 113 6.82 -23.88 -38.76
N THR A 114 5.62 -23.29 -38.65
CA THR A 114 4.27 -23.92 -38.63
C THR A 114 4.08 -25.32 -38.03
N PHE A 115 3.07 -25.50 -37.16
CA PHE A 115 1.92 -26.40 -37.42
C PHE A 115 0.80 -26.23 -36.36
N ASP A 116 -0.42 -26.47 -36.84
CA ASP A 116 -1.74 -26.34 -36.20
C ASP A 116 -2.15 -27.60 -35.40
N ASP A 117 -3.25 -27.41 -34.66
CA ASP A 117 -4.33 -28.34 -34.29
C ASP A 117 -4.29 -29.25 -33.03
N ASP A 118 -5.40 -29.08 -32.31
CA ASP A 118 -6.26 -30.04 -31.59
C ASP A 118 -5.85 -30.64 -30.24
N ILE A 119 -6.75 -30.48 -29.26
CA ILE A 119 -7.35 -31.59 -28.49
C ILE A 119 -8.66 -31.11 -27.81
N GLU A 120 -9.73 -31.85 -28.09
CA GLU A 120 -11.09 -31.80 -27.53
C GLU A 120 -11.21 -32.47 -26.13
N ASP A 121 -12.26 -32.04 -25.42
CA ASP A 121 -13.18 -32.77 -24.53
C ASP A 121 -12.71 -33.59 -23.31
N ALA A 122 -13.27 -33.22 -22.14
CA ALA A 122 -13.83 -34.17 -21.19
C ALA A 122 -14.88 -33.51 -20.26
N GLU A 123 -16.16 -33.75 -20.55
CA GLU A 123 -17.27 -33.64 -19.60
C GLU A 123 -17.16 -34.76 -18.55
N ASN A 124 -17.44 -34.46 -17.27
CA ASN A 124 -18.34 -35.34 -16.50
C ASN A 124 -18.98 -34.63 -15.30
N ALA A 125 -20.25 -34.98 -15.10
CA ALA A 125 -21.19 -34.47 -14.12
C ALA A 125 -21.05 -35.14 -12.74
N GLY A 126 -21.58 -34.45 -11.72
CA GLY A 126 -21.78 -35.00 -10.38
C GLY A 126 -22.72 -34.12 -9.56
N GLU A 127 -24.03 -34.40 -9.67
CA GLU A 127 -25.09 -33.88 -8.78
C GLU A 127 -24.88 -34.35 -7.34
N ILE A 128 -25.15 -33.47 -6.37
CA ILE A 128 -25.62 -33.89 -5.04
C ILE A 128 -26.64 -32.87 -4.50
N ALA A 129 -27.81 -33.39 -4.19
CA ALA A 129 -29.01 -32.68 -3.78
C ALA A 129 -29.16 -32.55 -2.26
N ASP A 130 -29.95 -31.54 -1.90
CA ASP A 130 -30.70 -31.27 -0.67
C ASP A 130 -30.87 -32.42 0.35
N ILE A 131 -30.59 -32.11 1.63
CA ILE A 131 -31.35 -32.65 2.77
C ILE A 131 -31.58 -31.53 3.80
N VAL A 132 -32.85 -31.17 3.98
CA VAL A 132 -33.40 -30.40 5.10
C VAL A 132 -34.21 -31.36 5.98
N ASP A 133 -33.90 -31.43 7.26
CA ASP A 133 -34.80 -31.76 8.39
C ASP A 133 -33.99 -31.44 9.67
N GLY A 134 -34.38 -30.61 10.64
CA GLY A 134 -35.67 -30.49 11.29
C GLY A 134 -35.60 -31.16 12.67
N SER A 135 -35.18 -30.43 13.72
CA SER A 135 -35.70 -30.69 15.07
C SER A 135 -35.50 -29.49 15.99
N GLU A 136 -36.61 -29.07 16.57
CA GLU A 136 -36.74 -28.10 17.65
C GLU A 136 -36.24 -28.71 18.96
N ASN A 137 -35.57 -27.92 19.81
CA ASN A 137 -35.61 -28.18 21.25
C ASN A 137 -35.57 -26.88 22.07
N LYS A 138 -36.44 -26.85 23.08
CA LYS A 138 -36.81 -25.74 23.96
C LYS A 138 -35.72 -25.37 25.00
N PRO A 139 -35.80 -24.16 25.60
CA PRO A 139 -34.78 -23.65 26.51
C PRO A 139 -34.93 -24.24 27.92
N GLY A 140 -33.79 -24.51 28.56
CA GLY A 140 -33.68 -24.90 29.96
C GLY A 140 -32.79 -23.92 30.70
N ASP A 141 -33.29 -23.41 31.82
CA ASP A 141 -32.65 -22.49 32.75
C ASP A 141 -31.29 -23.00 33.25
N ALA A 142 -30.27 -22.14 33.24
CA ALA A 142 -29.05 -22.33 34.02
C ALA A 142 -28.60 -20.99 34.63
N GLU A 143 -28.34 -21.08 35.92
CA GLU A 143 -28.11 -20.03 36.91
C GLU A 143 -26.95 -19.08 36.59
N ALA A 144 -27.13 -17.83 37.00
CA ALA A 144 -26.10 -16.80 36.99
C ALA A 144 -25.02 -17.10 38.04
N THR A 145 -23.83 -17.48 37.57
CA THR A 145 -22.58 -17.42 38.34
C THR A 145 -21.76 -16.23 37.86
N SER A 146 -21.61 -15.22 38.73
CA SER A 146 -20.75 -14.07 38.51
C SER A 146 -19.28 -14.50 38.58
N LEU A 147 -18.58 -14.41 37.45
CA LEU A 147 -17.12 -14.47 37.37
C LEU A 147 -16.52 -13.10 37.75
N PRO A 148 -15.32 -13.05 38.34
CA PRO A 148 -14.69 -11.80 38.76
C PRO A 148 -14.35 -10.95 37.53
N ALA A 149 -14.32 -9.63 37.73
CA ALA A 149 -13.99 -8.66 36.70
C ALA A 149 -12.61 -8.98 36.09
N ASP A 150 -12.64 -9.35 34.82
CA ASP A 150 -11.47 -9.42 33.96
C ASP A 150 -10.92 -7.99 33.85
N GLU A 151 -9.70 -7.78 34.32
CA GLU A 151 -8.94 -6.58 33.99
C GLU A 151 -8.87 -6.56 32.47
N SER A 152 -9.48 -5.55 31.85
CA SER A 152 -9.54 -5.43 30.40
C SER A 152 -8.13 -5.49 29.84
N GLU A 153 -7.72 -6.64 29.31
CA GLU A 153 -6.60 -6.75 28.40
C GLU A 153 -6.86 -5.71 27.32
N THR A 154 -6.10 -4.62 27.35
CA THR A 154 -6.02 -3.72 26.21
C THR A 154 -5.50 -4.59 25.08
N SER A 155 -6.38 -4.98 24.16
CA SER A 155 -6.01 -5.65 22.93
C SER A 155 -5.08 -4.70 22.17
N HIS A 156 -3.78 -4.80 22.42
CA HIS A 156 -2.78 -4.04 21.70
C HIS A 156 -2.77 -4.61 20.29
N VAL A 157 -3.46 -3.91 19.38
CA VAL A 157 -3.40 -4.23 17.97
C VAL A 157 -1.95 -4.06 17.53
N ALA A 158 -1.36 -5.13 16.99
CA ALA A 158 0.06 -5.15 16.63
C ALA A 158 0.37 -4.04 15.59
N PRO A 159 1.52 -3.36 15.69
CA PRO A 159 1.89 -2.32 14.74
C PRO A 159 2.19 -2.90 13.36
N VAL A 160 1.92 -2.12 12.31
CA VAL A 160 2.42 -2.41 10.96
C VAL A 160 3.78 -1.74 10.78
N LEU A 161 4.84 -2.53 10.57
CA LEU A 161 6.20 -2.06 10.35
C LEU A 161 6.44 -1.85 8.85
N ILE A 162 6.81 -0.64 8.45
CA ILE A 162 6.92 -0.26 7.04
C ILE A 162 8.31 0.30 6.74
N PHE A 163 8.98 -0.27 5.73
CA PHE A 163 10.24 0.26 5.21
C PHE A 163 10.08 0.78 3.77
N PRO A 164 10.45 2.04 3.48
CA PRO A 164 10.61 2.49 2.11
C PRO A 164 11.79 1.78 1.44
N ASN A 165 11.53 1.13 0.31
CA ASN A 165 12.52 0.36 -0.44
C ASN A 165 12.21 0.48 -1.95
N PRO A 166 13.08 1.07 -2.79
CA PRO A 166 12.81 1.25 -4.22
C PRO A 166 12.71 -0.09 -4.98
N SER A 167 13.20 -1.19 -4.41
CA SER A 167 13.10 -2.54 -4.99
C SER A 167 11.82 -3.28 -4.57
N ALA A 168 10.98 -2.68 -3.73
CA ALA A 168 9.73 -3.27 -3.27
C ALA A 168 8.54 -2.89 -4.18
N PRO A 169 7.38 -3.56 -4.04
CA PRO A 169 6.18 -3.20 -4.78
C PRO A 169 5.79 -1.72 -4.62
N LEU A 170 5.20 -1.15 -5.65
CA LEU A 170 4.75 0.25 -5.62
C LEU A 170 3.65 0.45 -4.58
N PHE A 171 3.78 1.50 -3.77
CA PHE A 171 2.73 2.00 -2.89
C PHE A 171 1.57 2.55 -3.70
N THR A 172 0.36 2.04 -3.47
CA THR A 172 -0.84 2.42 -4.21
C THR A 172 -1.90 3.09 -3.33
N GLN A 173 -2.92 3.68 -3.96
CA GLN A 173 -4.08 4.23 -3.25
C GLN A 173 -4.83 3.15 -2.44
N ARG A 174 -4.77 1.88 -2.88
CA ARG A 174 -5.33 0.75 -2.14
C ARG A 174 -4.57 0.51 -0.85
N ASP A 175 -3.24 0.51 -0.89
CA ASP A 175 -2.39 0.38 0.30
C ASP A 175 -2.64 1.53 1.28
N ALA A 176 -2.74 2.77 0.77
CA ALA A 176 -3.07 3.92 1.59
C ALA A 176 -4.42 3.78 2.31
N THR A 177 -5.43 3.28 1.60
CA THR A 177 -6.78 3.04 2.15
C THR A 177 -6.74 1.96 3.22
N GLU A 178 -6.06 0.84 2.96
CA GLU A 178 -5.91 -0.24 3.92
C GLU A 178 -5.20 0.23 5.20
N LEU A 179 -4.04 0.88 5.05
CA LEU A 179 -3.25 1.37 6.18
C LEU A 179 -3.93 2.50 6.96
N SER A 180 -4.90 3.20 6.36
CA SER A 180 -5.67 4.24 7.06
C SER A 180 -6.51 3.70 8.22
N HIS A 181 -6.76 2.39 8.23
CA HIS A 181 -7.47 1.69 9.29
C HIS A 181 -6.56 1.14 10.39
N ALA A 182 -5.23 1.22 10.22
CA ALA A 182 -4.29 0.75 11.25
C ALA A 182 -4.38 1.62 12.52
N GLU A 183 -4.27 0.98 13.67
CA GLU A 183 -4.19 1.71 14.95
C GLU A 183 -2.79 2.26 15.19
N HIS A 184 -1.75 1.54 14.76
CA HIS A 184 -0.35 1.89 14.93
C HIS A 184 0.47 1.55 13.68
N LEU A 185 1.16 2.57 13.15
CA LEU A 185 2.13 2.44 12.07
C LEU A 185 3.53 2.76 12.59
N LEU A 186 4.53 1.94 12.24
CA LEU A 186 5.94 2.16 12.55
C LEU A 186 6.74 2.21 11.25
N PHE A 187 7.43 3.31 10.99
CA PHE A 187 8.21 3.49 9.76
C PHE A 187 9.72 3.45 10.03
N GLY A 188 10.46 2.66 9.26
CA GLY A 188 11.93 2.64 9.28
C GLY A 188 12.54 3.37 8.09
N CYS A 189 13.13 4.55 8.30
CA CYS A 189 13.77 5.33 7.23
C CYS A 189 15.20 4.84 6.97
N GLY A 190 15.41 4.06 5.91
CA GLY A 190 16.74 3.72 5.42
C GLY A 190 17.54 4.93 4.90
N ARG A 191 18.87 4.83 5.00
CA ARG A 191 19.88 5.76 4.47
C ARG A 191 21.04 4.97 3.86
N TYR A 192 21.95 5.68 3.20
CA TYR A 192 23.13 5.09 2.55
C TYR A 192 22.71 4.07 1.47
N GLU A 193 23.25 2.85 1.48
CA GLU A 193 22.81 1.75 0.61
C GLU A 193 21.54 1.04 1.14
N GLY A 194 21.02 1.47 2.29
CA GLY A 194 19.83 0.91 2.94
C GLY A 194 20.13 0.31 4.31
N TYR A 195 19.23 -0.55 4.76
CA TYR A 195 19.34 -1.33 5.97
C TYR A 195 19.76 -2.76 5.65
N ASP A 196 20.31 -3.47 6.65
CA ASP A 196 20.63 -4.89 6.50
C ASP A 196 19.38 -5.70 6.15
N SER A 197 19.45 -6.49 5.07
CA SER A 197 18.29 -7.21 4.53
C SER A 197 17.70 -8.23 5.49
N ARG A 198 18.44 -8.64 6.52
CA ARG A 198 17.94 -9.56 7.56
C ARG A 198 16.90 -8.92 8.46
N ILE A 199 16.84 -7.59 8.56
CA ILE A 199 15.94 -6.89 9.49
C ILE A 199 14.46 -7.17 9.17
N PRO A 200 13.94 -6.92 7.95
CA PRO A 200 12.55 -7.26 7.64
C PRO A 200 12.25 -8.75 7.83
N ASP A 201 13.15 -9.63 7.41
CA ASP A 201 12.95 -11.08 7.49
C ASP A 201 12.85 -11.57 8.93
N TYR A 202 13.68 -11.02 9.82
CA TYR A 202 13.63 -11.32 11.25
C TYR A 202 12.28 -10.94 11.85
N TYR A 203 11.81 -9.70 11.63
CA TYR A 203 10.54 -9.24 12.21
C TYR A 203 9.32 -9.96 11.63
N ARG A 204 9.35 -10.34 10.33
CA ARG A 204 8.33 -11.24 9.76
C ARG A 204 8.31 -12.59 10.47
N ALA A 205 9.48 -13.16 10.77
CA ALA A 205 9.57 -14.42 11.51
C ALA A 205 9.06 -14.30 12.96
N GLN A 206 9.10 -13.11 13.57
CA GLN A 206 8.48 -12.81 14.86
C GLN A 206 6.96 -12.56 14.77
N GLY A 207 6.36 -12.66 13.59
CA GLY A 207 4.93 -12.45 13.38
C GLY A 207 4.50 -10.98 13.27
N VAL A 208 5.44 -10.05 13.08
CA VAL A 208 5.15 -8.64 12.82
C VAL A 208 4.67 -8.49 11.37
N ASP A 209 3.64 -7.66 11.14
CA ASP A 209 3.23 -7.26 9.78
C ASP A 209 4.28 -6.30 9.21
N VAL A 210 5.28 -6.85 8.50
CA VAL A 210 6.36 -6.08 7.88
C VAL A 210 6.12 -5.89 6.39
N ARG A 211 5.98 -4.64 5.98
CA ARG A 211 5.76 -4.24 4.60
C ARG A 211 6.92 -3.42 4.07
N GLU A 212 7.19 -3.59 2.79
CA GLU A 212 8.17 -2.79 2.07
C GLU A 212 7.47 -2.15 0.87
N TYR A 213 7.72 -0.87 0.65
CA TYR A 213 7.06 -0.12 -0.42
C TYR A 213 8.04 0.78 -1.18
N SER A 214 7.92 0.79 -2.50
CA SER A 214 8.50 1.81 -3.36
C SER A 214 7.48 2.92 -3.62
N ILE A 215 7.90 4.18 -3.64
CA ILE A 215 7.04 5.31 -4.08
C ILE A 215 7.24 5.66 -5.57
N GLY A 216 7.99 4.85 -6.30
CA GLY A 216 8.17 4.96 -7.74
C GLY A 216 9.55 4.48 -8.22
N ASP A 217 9.69 4.36 -9.54
CA ASP A 217 10.88 3.83 -10.21
C ASP A 217 12.00 4.88 -10.29
N TYR A 218 12.47 5.34 -9.13
CA TYR A 218 13.56 6.30 -8.99
C TYR A 218 14.23 6.14 -7.61
N VAL A 219 15.44 6.67 -7.47
CA VAL A 219 16.24 6.55 -6.25
C VAL A 219 16.30 7.90 -5.51
N LEU A 220 16.19 7.84 -4.19
CA LEU A 220 16.26 8.99 -3.28
C LEU A 220 17.42 8.78 -2.30
N ASN A 221 17.85 9.87 -1.64
CA ASN A 221 18.95 9.81 -0.67
C ASN A 221 18.55 9.15 0.67
N GLY A 222 17.27 8.82 0.87
CA GLY A 222 16.76 8.29 2.13
C GLY A 222 15.25 8.10 2.13
N GLY A 223 14.76 7.34 3.09
CA GLY A 223 13.35 6.98 3.22
C GLY A 223 12.43 8.09 3.73
N GLU A 224 12.95 9.20 4.27
CA GLU A 224 12.14 10.19 4.99
C GLU A 224 11.10 10.88 4.11
N VAL A 225 11.46 11.19 2.87
CA VAL A 225 10.51 11.74 1.90
C VAL A 225 9.45 10.71 1.49
N ALA A 226 9.82 9.44 1.39
CA ALA A 226 8.88 8.37 1.06
C ALA A 226 7.89 8.12 2.20
N VAL A 227 8.36 8.12 3.44
CA VAL A 227 7.49 8.09 4.63
C VAL A 227 6.56 9.29 4.64
N SER A 228 7.05 10.50 4.38
CA SER A 228 6.21 11.70 4.31
C SER A 228 5.10 11.58 3.26
N VAL A 229 5.41 11.04 2.08
CA VAL A 229 4.43 10.78 1.00
C VAL A 229 3.39 9.75 1.44
N MET A 230 3.82 8.62 2.01
CA MET A 230 2.91 7.58 2.48
C MET A 230 2.01 8.11 3.60
N LEU A 231 2.55 8.85 4.58
CA LEU A 231 1.78 9.42 5.68
C LEU A 231 0.71 10.41 5.20
N GLU A 232 1.04 11.30 4.27
CA GLU A 232 0.05 12.21 3.66
C GLU A 232 -1.08 11.45 2.97
N ALA A 233 -0.76 10.37 2.23
CA ALA A 233 -1.74 9.55 1.53
C ALA A 233 -2.62 8.71 2.48
N ILE A 234 -2.05 8.18 3.56
CA ILE A 234 -2.73 7.32 4.54
C ILE A 234 -3.64 8.17 5.44
N THR A 235 -3.06 9.17 6.11
CA THR A 235 -3.74 9.91 7.18
C THR A 235 -4.93 10.73 6.67
N ARG A 236 -4.87 11.21 5.42
CA ARG A 236 -5.98 11.93 4.81
C ARG A 236 -7.26 11.11 4.64
N LEU A 237 -7.14 9.77 4.64
CA LEU A 237 -8.26 8.85 4.52
C LEU A 237 -8.87 8.50 5.89
N MET A 238 -8.22 8.90 6.99
CA MET A 238 -8.74 8.65 8.34
C MET A 238 -10.07 9.40 8.58
N PRO A 239 -11.04 8.75 9.25
CA PRO A 239 -12.27 9.41 9.69
C PRO A 239 -11.98 10.68 10.50
N GLY A 240 -12.56 11.81 10.08
CA GLY A 240 -12.42 13.10 10.75
C GLY A 240 -11.16 13.90 10.39
N PHE A 241 -10.25 13.37 9.54
CA PHE A 241 -9.11 14.13 9.05
C PHE A 241 -9.55 15.20 8.03
N MET A 242 -10.24 14.76 6.97
CA MET A 242 -10.78 15.65 5.94
C MET A 242 -12.07 16.32 6.42
N GLY A 243 -12.21 17.61 6.10
CA GLY A 243 -13.39 18.39 6.50
C GLY A 243 -14.67 17.99 5.76
N ASN A 244 -14.56 17.64 4.48
CA ASN A 244 -15.67 17.10 3.68
C ASN A 244 -15.29 15.70 3.15
N PRO A 245 -15.93 14.62 3.64
CA PRO A 245 -15.66 13.26 3.17
C PRO A 245 -15.89 13.07 1.67
N ASP A 246 -16.85 13.78 1.07
CA ASP A 246 -17.15 13.68 -0.36
C ASP A 246 -15.97 14.10 -1.24
N SER A 247 -15.04 14.89 -0.70
CA SER A 247 -13.82 15.28 -1.43
C SER A 247 -12.89 14.10 -1.69
N ILE A 248 -12.93 13.04 -0.87
CA ILE A 248 -12.10 11.83 -1.07
C ILE A 248 -12.69 10.95 -2.19
N VAL A 249 -14.02 10.89 -2.27
CA VAL A 249 -14.75 9.97 -3.17
C VAL A 249 -14.52 10.31 -4.64
N GLU A 250 -14.40 11.60 -4.96
CA GLU A 250 -14.32 12.12 -6.34
C GLU A 250 -12.88 12.27 -6.87
N GLU A 251 -11.88 11.91 -6.06
CA GLU A 251 -10.46 12.07 -6.41
C GLU A 251 -9.94 10.97 -7.35
N SER A 252 -8.76 11.24 -7.93
CA SER A 252 -8.08 10.26 -8.77
C SER A 252 -7.78 8.98 -7.98
N TYR A 253 -7.91 7.83 -8.64
CA TYR A 253 -7.59 6.51 -8.08
C TYR A 253 -8.55 5.99 -6.98
N THR A 254 -9.66 6.68 -6.71
CA THR A 254 -10.67 6.25 -5.73
C THR A 254 -11.72 5.32 -6.34
N GLY A 255 -12.16 4.31 -5.58
CA GLY A 255 -13.30 3.44 -5.89
C GLY A 255 -13.01 2.30 -6.88
N GLU A 256 -14.01 1.43 -7.08
CA GLU A 256 -13.97 0.40 -8.11
C GLU A 256 -14.06 1.05 -9.50
N GLY A 257 -13.12 0.73 -10.40
CA GLY A 257 -13.01 1.39 -11.69
C GLY A 257 -12.39 2.79 -11.62
N ALA A 258 -11.38 2.94 -10.76
CA ALA A 258 -10.56 4.14 -10.57
C ALA A 258 -10.16 4.83 -11.89
N LEU A 259 -10.45 6.13 -11.97
CA LEU A 259 -10.05 7.02 -13.08
C LEU A 259 -9.21 8.18 -12.54
N LEU A 260 -8.64 8.96 -13.46
CA LEU A 260 -8.12 10.29 -13.14
C LEU A 260 -9.27 11.29 -12.99
N GLU A 261 -9.11 12.22 -12.06
CA GLU A 261 -10.08 13.27 -11.79
C GLU A 261 -10.25 14.21 -13.00
N HIS A 262 -11.49 14.67 -13.18
CA HIS A 262 -11.87 15.73 -14.10
C HIS A 262 -11.14 17.06 -13.81
N ARG A 263 -11.21 18.04 -14.73
CA ARG A 263 -10.52 19.33 -14.50
C ARG A 263 -11.32 20.18 -13.54
N GLN A 264 -10.59 20.80 -12.62
CA GLN A 264 -11.15 21.77 -11.69
C GLN A 264 -11.11 23.19 -12.26
N TYR A 265 -12.20 23.93 -12.04
CA TYR A 265 -12.35 25.32 -12.45
C TYR A 265 -12.86 26.15 -11.28
N THR A 266 -12.42 27.40 -11.19
CA THR A 266 -12.91 28.35 -10.18
C THR A 266 -13.11 29.73 -10.80
N LYS A 267 -13.61 30.68 -10.01
CA LYS A 267 -13.80 32.07 -10.44
C LYS A 267 -12.44 32.70 -10.78
N PRO A 268 -12.37 33.61 -11.77
CA PRO A 268 -13.47 34.12 -12.60
C PRO A 268 -13.85 33.21 -13.77
N ALA A 269 -15.07 33.36 -14.31
CA ALA A 269 -15.58 32.55 -15.42
C ALA A 269 -14.77 32.68 -16.73
N VAL A 270 -14.03 33.78 -16.90
CA VAL A 270 -13.10 33.97 -18.02
C VAL A 270 -11.78 34.51 -17.48
N TRP A 271 -10.68 33.82 -17.80
CA TRP A 271 -9.33 34.24 -17.44
C TRP A 271 -8.43 34.21 -18.68
N ARG A 272 -7.84 35.36 -19.04
CA ARG A 272 -6.98 35.51 -20.24
C ARG A 272 -7.61 35.00 -21.54
N GLY A 273 -8.92 35.15 -21.68
CA GLY A 273 -9.68 34.66 -22.84
C GLY A 273 -10.07 33.18 -22.79
N LEU A 274 -9.62 32.44 -21.78
CA LEU A 274 -10.03 31.05 -21.54
C LEU A 274 -11.30 31.05 -20.68
N LYS A 275 -12.35 30.41 -21.19
CA LYS A 275 -13.63 30.29 -20.48
C LYS A 275 -13.69 29.00 -19.68
N VAL A 276 -14.37 29.05 -18.53
CA VAL A 276 -14.91 27.84 -17.88
C VAL A 276 -15.94 27.21 -18.82
N PRO A 277 -15.99 25.88 -18.98
CA PRO A 277 -17.02 25.21 -19.76
C PRO A 277 -18.44 25.65 -19.36
N ASP A 278 -19.26 26.03 -20.35
CA ASP A 278 -20.60 26.59 -20.09
C ASP A 278 -21.50 25.64 -19.28
N VAL A 279 -21.32 24.32 -19.43
CA VAL A 279 -22.03 23.29 -18.66
C VAL A 279 -21.80 23.42 -17.15
N LEU A 280 -20.60 23.80 -16.71
CA LEU A 280 -20.25 24.00 -15.30
C LEU A 280 -20.88 25.27 -14.71
N LEU A 281 -21.41 26.16 -15.57
CA LEU A 281 -22.10 27.38 -15.18
C LEU A 281 -23.63 27.26 -15.30
N SER A 282 -24.14 26.12 -15.76
CA SER A 282 -25.56 25.93 -16.11
C SER A 282 -26.48 25.76 -14.89
N GLY A 283 -25.94 25.31 -13.75
CA GLY A 283 -26.72 24.92 -12.56
C GLY A 283 -27.42 23.57 -12.69
N ASP A 284 -27.24 22.84 -13.81
CA ASP A 284 -27.80 21.51 -14.00
C ASP A 284 -26.83 20.45 -13.48
N HIS A 285 -27.09 19.95 -12.28
CA HIS A 285 -26.24 18.98 -11.59
C HIS A 285 -26.03 17.69 -12.41
N GLY A 286 -27.08 17.16 -13.06
CA GLY A 286 -26.95 15.92 -13.84
C GLY A 286 -26.06 16.10 -15.07
N ASN A 287 -26.17 17.23 -15.76
CA ASN A 287 -25.30 17.55 -16.88
C ASN A 287 -23.85 17.83 -16.44
N VAL A 288 -23.67 18.46 -15.28
CA VAL A 288 -22.34 18.67 -14.68
C VAL A 288 -21.68 17.33 -14.34
N ASP A 289 -22.38 16.43 -13.65
CA ASP A 289 -21.82 15.16 -13.22
C ASP A 289 -21.46 14.27 -14.43
N ARG A 290 -22.33 14.25 -15.46
CA ARG A 290 -22.02 13.57 -16.72
C ARG A 290 -20.79 14.17 -17.41
N PHE A 291 -20.71 15.49 -17.49
CA PHE A 291 -19.55 16.17 -18.09
C PHE A 291 -18.24 15.81 -17.36
N ARG A 292 -18.26 15.81 -16.02
CA ARG A 292 -17.10 15.44 -15.20
C ARG A 292 -16.67 14.00 -15.46
N ARG A 293 -17.63 13.06 -15.51
CA ARG A 293 -17.36 11.64 -15.79
C ARG A 293 -16.76 11.45 -17.19
N ASP A 294 -17.29 12.13 -18.20
CA ASP A 294 -16.73 12.07 -19.57
C ASP A 294 -15.32 12.67 -19.66
N GLU A 295 -15.07 13.76 -18.94
CA GLU A 295 -13.75 14.38 -18.86
C GLU A 295 -12.74 13.47 -18.13
N ALA A 296 -13.16 12.81 -17.05
CA ALA A 296 -12.35 11.82 -16.35
C ALA A 296 -11.93 10.66 -17.26
N LEU A 297 -12.87 10.09 -18.04
CA LEU A 297 -12.57 9.03 -19.01
C LEU A 297 -11.60 9.49 -20.09
N THR A 298 -11.81 10.71 -20.63
CA THR A 298 -10.96 11.26 -21.69
C THR A 298 -9.54 11.52 -21.18
N ARG A 299 -9.40 12.13 -20.00
CA ARG A 299 -8.10 12.37 -19.37
C ARG A 299 -7.37 11.09 -19.03
N THR A 300 -8.09 10.09 -18.53
CA THR A 300 -7.53 8.78 -18.20
C THR A 300 -7.04 8.08 -19.47
N ASN A 301 -7.82 8.08 -20.55
CA ASN A 301 -7.39 7.57 -21.85
C ASN A 301 -6.11 8.26 -22.38
N GLU A 302 -5.98 9.58 -22.18
CA GLU A 302 -4.83 10.34 -22.65
C GLU A 302 -3.55 10.09 -21.83
N ILE A 303 -3.67 9.95 -20.49
CA ILE A 303 -2.51 9.96 -19.57
C ILE A 303 -2.20 8.57 -19.01
N ARG A 304 -3.23 7.77 -18.72
CA ARG A 304 -3.17 6.46 -18.07
C ARG A 304 -4.14 5.46 -18.74
N PRO A 305 -3.94 5.15 -20.04
CA PRO A 305 -4.81 4.22 -20.76
C PRO A 305 -4.85 2.83 -20.13
N ASP A 306 -3.81 2.45 -19.37
CA ASP A 306 -3.76 1.23 -18.57
C ASP A 306 -4.89 1.15 -17.53
N LEU A 307 -5.33 2.29 -16.96
CA LEU A 307 -6.48 2.31 -16.06
C LEU A 307 -7.80 2.08 -16.79
N ILE A 308 -7.89 2.48 -18.06
CA ILE A 308 -9.06 2.16 -18.90
C ILE A 308 -9.09 0.67 -19.20
N GLU A 309 -7.96 0.07 -19.54
CA GLU A 309 -7.82 -1.38 -19.77
C GLU A 309 -8.19 -2.21 -18.53
N ALA A 310 -8.02 -1.66 -17.32
CA ALA A 310 -8.37 -2.34 -16.08
C ALA A 310 -9.87 -2.23 -15.69
N LEU A 311 -10.66 -1.37 -16.35
CA LEU A 311 -12.08 -1.19 -15.98
C LEU A 311 -12.88 -2.47 -16.21
N ASP A 312 -13.82 -2.78 -15.33
CA ASP A 312 -14.85 -3.80 -15.59
C ASP A 312 -15.92 -3.20 -16.51
N CYS A 313 -16.01 -3.72 -17.73
CA CYS A 313 -17.03 -3.31 -18.67
C CYS A 313 -18.44 -3.43 -18.08
N LYS A 314 -18.74 -4.45 -17.25
CA LYS A 314 -20.08 -4.65 -16.66
C LYS A 314 -20.49 -3.50 -15.73
N ALA A 315 -19.53 -2.83 -15.09
CA ALA A 315 -19.77 -1.67 -14.26
C ALA A 315 -20.01 -0.37 -15.06
N LEU A 316 -19.68 -0.36 -16.36
CA LEU A 316 -19.86 0.82 -17.21
C LEU A 316 -21.31 1.00 -17.64
N ASP A 317 -21.83 2.21 -17.39
CA ASP A 317 -23.12 2.62 -17.89
C ASP A 317 -23.12 2.84 -19.42
N LYS A 318 -24.29 3.10 -20.00
CA LYS A 318 -24.45 3.28 -21.45
C LYS A 318 -23.68 4.50 -21.97
N ALA A 319 -23.55 5.57 -21.17
CA ALA A 319 -22.86 6.79 -21.57
C ALA A 319 -21.34 6.59 -21.52
N ASP A 320 -20.81 5.97 -20.48
CA ASP A 320 -19.40 5.62 -20.34
C ASP A 320 -18.93 4.76 -21.51
N ARG A 321 -19.70 3.72 -21.85
CA ARG A 321 -19.42 2.86 -23.02
C ARG A 321 -19.40 3.64 -24.32
N LYS A 322 -20.36 4.57 -24.51
CA LYS A 322 -20.41 5.42 -25.71
C LYS A 322 -19.19 6.34 -25.78
N THR A 323 -18.78 6.92 -24.67
CA THR A 323 -17.60 7.80 -24.58
C THR A 323 -16.33 7.01 -24.90
N LEU A 324 -16.15 5.83 -24.30
CA LEU A 324 -15.00 4.96 -24.58
C LEU A 324 -14.96 4.47 -26.04
N MET A 325 -16.09 4.08 -26.63
CA MET A 325 -16.17 3.74 -28.06
C MET A 325 -15.75 4.91 -28.95
N ALA A 326 -16.18 6.14 -28.62
CA ALA A 326 -15.78 7.34 -29.35
C ALA A 326 -14.28 7.66 -29.20
N LEU A 327 -13.66 7.23 -28.10
CA LEU A 327 -12.22 7.32 -27.84
C LEU A 327 -11.40 6.17 -28.48
N GLY A 328 -12.06 5.22 -29.16
CA GLY A 328 -11.39 4.12 -29.86
C GLY A 328 -11.26 2.82 -29.06
N TRP A 329 -12.10 2.62 -28.04
CA TRP A 329 -12.12 1.39 -27.24
C TRP A 329 -13.29 0.48 -27.60
N GLU A 330 -13.00 -0.82 -27.73
CA GLU A 330 -14.00 -1.87 -27.69
C GLU A 330 -14.36 -2.19 -26.23
N VAL A 331 -15.64 -2.20 -25.90
CA VAL A 331 -16.16 -2.43 -24.53
C VAL A 331 -17.17 -3.58 -24.46
N SER A 332 -17.05 -4.54 -25.39
CA SER A 332 -17.90 -5.74 -25.49
C SER A 332 -17.40 -6.89 -24.59
N ALA A 333 -16.09 -6.95 -24.36
CA ALA A 333 -15.43 -7.95 -23.51
C ALA A 333 -15.54 -7.60 -22.01
N ALA A 334 -14.91 -8.41 -21.14
CA ALA A 334 -14.86 -8.15 -19.70
C ALA A 334 -14.17 -6.83 -19.36
N HIS A 335 -13.14 -6.47 -20.13
CA HIS A 335 -12.36 -5.24 -19.98
C HIS A 335 -12.26 -4.50 -21.31
N PRO A 336 -12.13 -3.16 -21.32
CA PRO A 336 -11.92 -2.40 -22.54
C PRO A 336 -10.67 -2.85 -23.29
N ARG A 337 -10.75 -2.89 -24.63
CA ARG A 337 -9.62 -3.19 -25.51
C ARG A 337 -9.46 -2.09 -26.56
N ARG A 338 -8.22 -1.68 -26.82
CA ARG A 338 -7.96 -0.64 -27.81
C ARG A 338 -8.18 -1.18 -29.21
N LEU A 339 -8.94 -0.46 -30.03
CA LEU A 339 -9.04 -0.76 -31.45
C LEU A 339 -7.75 -0.27 -32.11
N ASN A 340 -6.96 -1.23 -32.64
CA ASN A 340 -5.71 -0.96 -33.34
C ASN A 340 -5.90 -0.10 -34.59
#